data_AF-A0A285TZI4-F1
#
_entry.id   AF-A0A285TZI4-F1
#
_cell.length_a   1.000
_cell.length_b   1.000
_cell.length_c   1.000
_cell.angle_alpha   90.00
_cell.angle_beta   90.00
_cell.angle_gamma   90.00
#
_symmetry.space_group_name_H-M   'P 1'
#
loop_
_entity.id
_entity.type
_entity.pdbx_description
1 polymer ?
#
loop_
_entity_poly.entity_id
_entity_poly.type
_entity_poly.pdbx_seq_one_letter_code
_entity_poly.pdbx_strand_id
1 'polypeptide(L)'
;MSRYEDKDGKPSIVRLPEVDFIDDGPGKPIGIYGHIGRRPIAAFGNSDGDFQMLEWTTSGPGRTFGLIVHHDDAEREYAYDRNSHFGKLDRGLTEGPKRGWNIVSMKNDWNKVYPQ
;
A
#
# COMPACT_ATOMS: atom_id res chain seq x y z
N MET A 1 20.90 3.76 1.40
CA MET A 1 21.84 3.40 2.47
C MET A 1 22.33 4.63 3.18
N SER A 2 22.62 4.48 4.47
CA SER A 2 23.21 5.53 5.28
C SER A 2 24.52 5.05 5.89
N ARG A 3 25.53 5.91 5.89
CA ARG A 3 26.84 5.62 6.48
C ARG A 3 27.13 6.59 7.62
N TYR A 4 27.66 6.06 8.72
CA TYR A 4 28.25 6.88 9.76
C TYR A 4 29.61 7.42 9.30
N GLU A 5 29.82 8.72 9.45
CA GLU A 5 31.10 9.38 9.20
C GLU A 5 31.44 10.30 10.38
N ASP A 6 32.68 10.23 10.86
CA ASP A 6 33.26 11.24 11.73
C ASP A 6 34.20 12.13 10.88
N LYS A 7 33.88 13.42 10.79
CA LYS A 7 34.75 14.43 10.14
C LYS A 7 35.21 15.42 11.19
N ASP A 8 36.48 15.34 11.55
CA ASP A 8 37.14 16.24 12.50
C ASP A 8 36.43 16.33 13.87
N GLY A 9 35.98 15.18 14.40
CA GLY A 9 35.27 15.09 15.68
C GLY A 9 33.79 15.46 15.60
N LYS A 10 33.22 15.59 14.40
CA LYS A 10 31.81 15.87 14.18
C LYS A 10 31.13 14.62 13.59
N PRO A 11 30.48 13.79 14.42
CA PRO A 11 29.78 12.61 13.94
C PRO A 11 28.57 13.02 13.07
N SER A 12 28.39 12.34 11.95
CA SER A 12 27.31 12.58 11.00
C SER A 12 26.85 11.29 10.34
N ILE A 13 25.61 11.31 9.81
CA ILE A 13 25.06 10.24 8.97
C ILE A 13 24.91 10.80 7.57
N VAL A 14 25.54 10.14 6.59
CA VAL A 14 25.51 10.57 5.19
C VAL A 14 24.65 9.59 4.38
N ARG A 15 23.71 10.14 3.61
CA ARG A 15 22.90 9.36 2.66
C ARG A 15 23.73 9.00 1.43
N LEU A 16 23.80 7.70 1.14
CA LEU A 16 24.48 7.17 -0.04
C LEU A 16 23.54 7.15 -1.25
N PRO A 17 24.08 7.23 -2.49
CA PRO A 17 23.31 7.09 -3.73
C PRO A 17 22.94 5.62 -4.00
N GLU A 18 22.38 4.96 -2.98
CA GLU A 18 22.04 3.53 -2.97
C GLU A 18 20.63 3.36 -2.43
N VAL A 19 19.88 2.42 -3.01
CA VAL A 19 18.54 2.07 -2.57
C VAL A 19 18.63 1.24 -1.30
N ASP A 20 18.01 1.73 -0.22
CA ASP A 20 17.87 0.96 1.02
C ASP A 20 16.82 -0.13 0.89
N PHE A 21 15.65 0.28 0.43
CA PHE A 21 14.46 -0.53 0.51
C PHE A 21 13.42 0.02 -0.47
N ILE A 22 12.73 -0.88 -1.15
CA ILE A 22 11.62 -0.54 -2.05
C ILE A 22 10.34 -0.97 -1.34
N ASP A 23 9.60 0.00 -0.81
CA ASP A 23 8.34 -0.22 -0.09
C ASP A 23 7.15 -0.36 -1.06
N ASP A 24 7.26 -1.29 -2.02
CA ASP A 24 6.20 -1.55 -3.00
C ASP A 24 6.06 -3.04 -3.29
N GLY A 25 4.83 -3.49 -3.59
CA GLY A 25 4.52 -4.89 -3.88
C GLY A 25 5.00 -5.84 -2.77
N PRO A 26 5.82 -6.86 -3.10
CA PRO A 26 6.42 -7.76 -2.11
C PRO A 26 7.28 -7.07 -1.04
N GLY A 27 7.74 -5.84 -1.30
CA GLY A 27 8.44 -5.01 -0.32
C GLY A 27 7.55 -4.68 0.87
N LYS A 28 6.30 -4.27 0.65
CA LYS A 28 5.42 -3.76 1.72
C LYS A 28 5.33 -4.66 2.96
N PRO A 29 5.08 -5.99 2.85
CA PRO A 29 5.12 -6.88 4.02
C PRO A 29 6.47 -6.89 4.78
N ILE A 30 7.59 -6.84 4.05
CA ILE A 30 8.94 -6.78 4.63
C ILE A 30 9.11 -5.44 5.37
N GLY A 31 8.65 -4.35 4.76
CA GLY A 31 8.69 -3.00 5.33
C GLY A 31 7.90 -2.91 6.62
N ILE A 32 6.67 -3.42 6.61
CA ILE A 32 5.81 -3.48 7.81
C ILE A 32 6.49 -4.29 8.91
N TYR A 33 6.95 -5.52 8.61
CA TYR A 33 7.59 -6.34 9.63
C TYR A 33 8.90 -5.70 10.15
N GLY A 34 9.71 -5.12 9.28
CA GLY A 34 10.97 -4.46 9.65
C GLY A 34 10.79 -3.24 10.55
N HIS A 35 9.73 -2.44 10.34
CA HIS A 35 9.52 -1.19 11.10
C HIS A 35 8.55 -1.35 12.29
N ILE A 36 7.52 -2.20 12.16
CA ILE A 36 6.47 -2.38 13.17
C ILE A 36 6.70 -3.67 13.98
N GLY A 37 7.35 -4.68 13.39
CA GLY A 37 7.63 -5.96 14.06
C GLY A 37 6.41 -6.86 14.24
N ARG A 38 5.27 -6.53 13.62
CA ARG A 38 4.00 -7.24 13.79
C ARG A 38 3.22 -7.29 12.49
N ARG A 39 2.45 -8.38 12.32
CA ARG A 39 1.44 -8.46 11.26
C ARG A 39 0.24 -7.57 11.61
N PRO A 40 -0.21 -6.68 10.71
CA PRO A 40 -1.43 -5.90 10.91
C PRO A 40 -2.67 -6.80 11.00
N ILE A 41 -3.75 -6.28 11.57
CA ILE A 41 -5.09 -6.90 11.52
C ILE A 41 -5.99 -6.26 10.47
N ALA A 42 -5.60 -5.12 9.90
CA ALA A 42 -6.33 -4.43 8.85
C ALA A 42 -5.36 -3.78 7.86
N ALA A 43 -5.67 -3.85 6.56
CA ALA A 43 -4.91 -3.18 5.51
C ALA A 43 -5.85 -2.58 4.46
N PHE A 44 -5.42 -1.45 3.90
CA PHE A 44 -6.16 -0.65 2.94
C PHE A 44 -5.21 -0.35 1.78
N GLY A 45 -5.62 -0.68 0.55
CA GLY A 45 -4.85 -0.43 -0.67
C GLY A 45 -5.72 0.17 -1.76
N ASN A 46 -5.13 0.47 -2.91
CA ASN A 46 -5.85 0.94 -4.10
C ASN A 46 -5.23 0.44 -5.42
N SER A 47 -4.16 -0.34 -5.35
CA SER A 47 -3.41 -0.80 -6.52
C SER A 47 -2.92 -2.24 -6.38
N ASP A 48 -2.42 -2.82 -7.47
CA ASP A 48 -1.77 -4.14 -7.45
C ASP A 48 -0.43 -4.13 -6.67
N GLY A 49 0.16 -2.95 -6.43
CA GLY A 49 1.31 -2.79 -5.53
C GLY A 49 0.95 -3.05 -4.05
N ASP A 50 -0.33 -3.04 -3.71
CA ASP A 50 -0.82 -3.34 -2.35
C ASP A 50 -1.15 -4.83 -2.14
N PHE A 51 -1.05 -5.63 -3.19
CA PHE A 51 -1.55 -7.00 -3.18
C PHE A 51 -0.94 -7.85 -2.07
N GLN A 52 0.40 -7.88 -1.99
CA GLN A 52 1.11 -8.68 -0.99
C GLN A 52 0.90 -8.15 0.43
N MET A 53 0.75 -6.83 0.60
CA MET A 53 0.40 -6.23 1.90
C MET A 53 -0.98 -6.73 2.37
N LEU A 54 -1.99 -6.66 1.51
CA LEU A 54 -3.35 -7.13 1.79
C LEU A 54 -3.36 -8.64 2.02
N GLU A 55 -2.67 -9.42 1.19
CA GLU A 55 -2.55 -10.88 1.32
C GLU A 55 -1.89 -11.29 2.64
N TRP A 56 -0.76 -10.70 2.99
CA TRP A 56 -0.06 -11.03 4.24
C TRP A 56 -0.90 -10.66 5.46
N THR A 57 -1.53 -9.48 5.45
CA THR A 57 -2.39 -9.00 6.54
C THR A 57 -3.59 -9.91 6.75
N THR A 58 -4.31 -10.27 5.67
CA THR A 58 -5.57 -11.01 5.73
C THR A 58 -5.43 -12.53 5.81
N SER A 59 -4.22 -13.05 5.58
CA SER A 59 -3.92 -14.48 5.76
C SER A 59 -3.48 -14.80 7.21
N GLY A 60 -3.63 -13.85 8.14
CA GLY A 60 -3.33 -14.03 9.57
C GLY A 60 -4.44 -14.79 10.32
N PRO A 61 -4.12 -15.37 11.48
CA PRO A 61 -5.15 -15.95 12.34
C PRO A 61 -6.06 -14.85 12.92
N GLY A 62 -7.31 -15.22 13.24
CA GLY A 62 -8.27 -14.32 13.88
C GLY A 62 -9.03 -13.44 12.90
N ARG A 63 -9.62 -12.35 13.41
CA ARG A 63 -10.38 -11.40 12.59
C ARG A 63 -9.42 -10.42 11.92
N THR A 64 -9.34 -10.48 10.61
CA THR A 64 -8.55 -9.57 9.78
C THR A 64 -9.42 -8.86 8.76
N PHE A 65 -9.00 -7.69 8.29
CA PHE A 65 -9.75 -6.88 7.35
C PHE A 65 -8.88 -6.43 6.17
N GLY A 66 -9.40 -6.54 4.95
CA GLY A 66 -8.77 -6.04 3.74
C GLY A 66 -9.75 -5.18 2.96
N LEU A 67 -9.29 -4.02 2.49
CA LEU A 67 -10.05 -3.11 1.66
C LEU A 67 -9.21 -2.60 0.49
N ILE A 68 -9.84 -2.51 -0.68
CA ILE A 68 -9.30 -1.84 -1.85
C ILE A 68 -10.22 -0.69 -2.23
N VAL A 69 -9.66 0.52 -2.33
CA VAL A 69 -10.36 1.67 -2.92
C VAL A 69 -10.32 1.53 -4.44
N HIS A 70 -11.48 1.50 -5.07
CA HIS A 70 -11.62 1.53 -6.53
C HIS A 70 -11.94 2.96 -6.97
N HIS A 71 -10.99 3.56 -7.69
CA HIS A 71 -11.15 4.87 -8.32
C HIS A 71 -12.00 4.74 -9.58
N ASP A 72 -13.32 4.85 -9.41
CA ASP A 72 -14.32 4.68 -10.47
C ASP A 72 -15.21 5.92 -10.69
N ASP A 73 -14.76 7.08 -10.19
CA ASP A 73 -15.52 8.32 -10.20
C ASP A 73 -14.82 9.43 -10.99
N ALA A 74 -15.05 9.46 -12.31
CA ALA A 74 -14.48 10.49 -13.18
C ALA A 74 -15.11 11.89 -13.01
N GLU A 75 -16.22 12.02 -12.27
CA GLU A 75 -16.91 13.30 -12.09
C GLU A 75 -16.38 14.04 -10.86
N ARG A 76 -16.18 13.32 -9.76
CA ARG A 76 -15.72 13.89 -8.48
C ARG A 76 -14.23 13.67 -8.23
N GLU A 77 -13.62 12.71 -8.92
CA GLU A 77 -12.18 12.41 -8.86
C GLU A 77 -11.69 11.90 -10.23
N TYR A 78 -11.03 10.75 -10.28
CA TYR A 78 -10.56 10.09 -11.48
C TYR A 78 -11.19 8.69 -11.58
N ALA A 79 -11.28 8.18 -12.81
CA ALA A 79 -11.64 6.79 -13.06
C ALA A 79 -10.47 6.07 -13.74
N TYR A 80 -9.84 5.15 -13.03
CA TYR A 80 -8.71 4.36 -13.55
C TYR A 80 -8.57 3.03 -12.80
N ASP A 81 -8.20 1.97 -13.53
CA ASP A 81 -7.96 0.65 -12.95
C ASP A 81 -6.96 -0.19 -13.76
N ARG A 82 -7.42 -1.11 -14.61
CA ARG A 82 -6.64 -2.20 -15.22
C ARG A 82 -5.64 -1.73 -16.26
N ASN A 83 -5.97 -0.65 -16.97
CA ASN A 83 -5.17 -0.09 -18.06
C ASN A 83 -4.36 1.14 -17.64
N SER A 84 -4.38 1.49 -16.35
CA SER A 84 -3.67 2.67 -15.88
C SER A 84 -2.16 2.45 -15.86
N HIS A 85 -1.40 3.48 -16.23
CA HIS A 85 0.06 3.51 -16.07
C HIS A 85 0.50 3.85 -14.63
N PHE A 86 -0.40 4.38 -13.81
CA PHE A 86 -0.18 4.71 -12.41
C PHE A 86 -1.29 4.07 -11.56
N GLY A 87 -0.97 3.55 -10.38
CA GLY A 87 -1.97 2.93 -9.50
C GLY A 87 -2.76 1.81 -10.18
N LYS A 88 -2.15 1.07 -11.11
CA LYS A 88 -2.81 -0.03 -11.83
C LYS A 88 -3.47 -0.97 -10.83
N LEU A 89 -4.74 -1.24 -11.02
CA LEU A 89 -5.54 -2.13 -10.18
C LEU A 89 -6.25 -3.14 -11.07
N ASP A 90 -5.73 -4.36 -11.15
CA ASP A 90 -6.19 -5.39 -12.09
C ASP A 90 -6.32 -6.74 -11.37
N ARG A 91 -5.20 -7.21 -10.81
CA ARG A 91 -5.16 -8.42 -9.99
C ARG A 91 -5.98 -8.23 -8.72
N GLY A 92 -5.87 -7.08 -8.06
CA GLY A 92 -6.62 -6.74 -6.85
C GLY A 92 -8.13 -6.76 -7.06
N LEU A 93 -8.63 -6.23 -8.17
CA LEU A 93 -10.06 -6.29 -8.53
C LEU A 93 -10.53 -7.72 -8.82
N THR A 94 -9.67 -8.54 -9.41
CA THR A 94 -10.03 -9.90 -9.84
C THR A 94 -9.98 -10.92 -8.71
N GLU A 95 -8.96 -10.83 -7.85
CA GLU A 95 -8.72 -11.78 -6.76
C GLU A 95 -9.24 -11.27 -5.42
N GLY A 96 -9.33 -9.97 -5.20
CA GLY A 96 -9.70 -9.37 -3.91
C GLY A 96 -11.01 -9.92 -3.33
N PRO A 97 -12.13 -9.92 -4.09
CA PRO A 97 -13.39 -10.48 -3.60
C PRO A 97 -13.28 -11.96 -3.21
N LYS A 98 -12.48 -12.75 -3.93
CA LYS A 98 -12.26 -14.18 -3.64
C LYS A 98 -11.46 -14.40 -2.35
N ARG A 99 -10.72 -13.38 -1.92
CA ARG A 99 -9.93 -13.35 -0.68
C ARG A 99 -10.68 -12.69 0.48
N GLY A 100 -11.95 -12.32 0.26
CA GLY A 100 -12.77 -11.63 1.26
C GLY A 100 -12.39 -10.15 1.45
N TRP A 101 -11.65 -9.56 0.52
CA TRP A 101 -11.35 -8.12 0.55
C TRP A 101 -12.54 -7.33 0.04
N ASN A 102 -12.81 -6.21 0.71
CA ASN A 102 -13.88 -5.30 0.33
C ASN A 102 -13.38 -4.37 -0.77
N ILE A 103 -14.06 -4.37 -1.92
CA ILE A 103 -13.81 -3.39 -2.98
C ILE A 103 -14.78 -2.24 -2.74
N VAL A 104 -14.26 -1.05 -2.47
CA VAL A 104 -15.06 0.15 -2.19
C VAL A 104 -15.01 1.07 -3.39
N SER A 105 -16.18 1.31 -3.99
CA SER A 105 -16.38 2.21 -5.12
C SER A 105 -16.41 3.65 -4.61
N MET A 106 -15.49 4.50 -5.07
CA MET A 106 -15.55 5.93 -4.76
C MET A 106 -16.86 6.55 -5.26
N LYS A 107 -17.34 6.11 -6.43
CA LYS A 107 -18.57 6.61 -7.03
C LYS A 107 -19.82 6.29 -6.20
N ASN A 108 -19.96 5.03 -5.80
CA ASN A 108 -21.22 4.54 -5.23
C ASN A 108 -21.24 4.51 -3.70
N ASP A 109 -20.08 4.38 -3.06
CA ASP A 109 -20.03 4.15 -1.60
C ASP A 109 -19.67 5.42 -0.82
N TRP A 110 -19.12 6.45 -1.46
CA TRP A 110 -18.71 7.68 -0.80
C TRP A 110 -19.67 8.84 -1.06
N ASN A 111 -20.26 9.36 0.01
CA ASN A 111 -21.11 10.56 -0.06
C ASN A 111 -20.31 11.83 -0.42
N LYS A 112 -19.02 11.88 -0.08
CA LYS A 112 -18.14 13.02 -0.32
C LYS A 112 -16.70 12.54 -0.52
N VAL A 113 -16.00 13.09 -1.52
CA VAL A 113 -14.60 12.75 -1.81
C VAL A 113 -13.63 13.65 -1.06
N TYR A 114 -13.82 14.97 -1.12
CA TYR A 114 -12.92 15.95 -0.50
C TYR A 114 -13.52 16.60 0.76
N PRO A 115 -12.71 16.99 1.75
CA PRO A 115 -13.17 17.81 2.87
C PRO A 115 -13.65 19.19 2.42
N GLN A 116 -14.31 19.93 3.32
CA GLN A 116 -14.74 21.32 3.10
C GLN A 116 -13.62 22.26 3.53
#